data_AF-A0A1Y1ZFA7-F1
#
_entry.id   AF-A0A1Y1ZFA7-F1
#
_cell.length_a   1.000
_cell.length_b   1.000
_cell.length_c   1.000
_cell.angle_alpha   90.00
_cell.angle_beta   90.00
_cell.angle_gamma   90.00
#
_symmetry.space_group_name_H-M   'P 1'
#
loop_
_entity.id
_entity.type
_entity.pdbx_description
1 polymer ?
#
loop_
_entity_poly.entity_id
_entity_poly.type
_entity_poly.pdbx_seq_one_letter_code
_entity_poly.pdbx_strand_id
1 'polypeptide(L)'
;MASQQQSPLFRLLRELRHEIYGYYLFEKDGYLYDYDLGELWADGRNPHIDLMYTCKAIANEFKGLPFRTNKLTFTTGYYERNQGEFDHI
;
A
#
# COMPACT_ATOMS: atom_id res chain seq x y z
N MET A 1 -2.74 2.53 29.44
CA MET A 1 -2.76 2.60 27.97
C MET A 1 -4.21 2.55 27.52
N ALA A 2 -4.72 3.59 26.87
CA ALA A 2 -6.08 3.55 26.31
C ALA A 2 -6.18 2.41 25.29
N SER A 3 -7.20 1.56 25.40
CA SER A 3 -7.42 0.50 24.44
C SER A 3 -7.75 1.14 23.08
N GLN A 4 -7.01 0.78 22.02
CA GLN A 4 -7.23 1.30 20.66
C GLN A 4 -8.70 1.18 20.22
N GLN A 5 -9.40 0.19 20.75
CA GLN A 5 -10.82 -0.10 20.59
C GLN A 5 -11.79 1.02 21.07
N GLN A 6 -11.32 2.02 21.82
CA GLN A 6 -12.18 3.12 22.29
C GLN A 6 -12.48 4.17 21.21
N SER A 7 -11.74 4.15 20.08
CA SER A 7 -12.01 5.05 18.96
C SER A 7 -13.42 4.82 18.39
N PRO A 8 -14.16 5.89 18.01
CA PRO A 8 -15.45 5.78 17.34
C PRO A 8 -15.42 4.89 16.10
N LEU A 9 -14.29 4.80 15.41
CA LEU A 9 -14.12 3.92 14.24
C LEU A 9 -14.39 2.45 14.59
N PHE A 10 -13.98 1.99 15.77
CA PHE A 10 -14.19 0.61 16.22
C PHE A 10 -15.59 0.34 16.79
N ARG A 11 -16.44 1.37 16.90
CA ARG A 11 -17.88 1.19 17.20
C ARG A 11 -18.66 0.73 15.97
N LEU A 12 -18.11 0.95 14.77
CA LEU A 12 -18.67 0.44 13.52
C LEU A 12 -18.46 -1.07 13.42
N LEU A 13 -19.38 -1.76 12.75
CA LEU A 13 -19.18 -3.16 12.38
C LEU A 13 -17.97 -3.31 11.46
N ARG A 14 -17.32 -4.48 11.51
CA ARG A 14 -16.11 -4.75 10.72
C ARG A 14 -16.32 -4.55 9.22
N GLU A 15 -17.51 -4.90 8.71
CA GLU A 15 -17.87 -4.72 7.30
C GLU A 15 -17.88 -3.23 6.91
N LEU A 16 -18.46 -2.36 7.74
CA LEU A 16 -18.46 -0.91 7.50
C LEU A 16 -17.05 -0.32 7.56
N ARG A 17 -16.20 -0.81 8.46
CA ARG A 17 -14.78 -0.41 8.48
C ARG A 17 -14.07 -0.84 7.20
N HIS A 18 -14.35 -2.05 6.73
CA HIS A 18 -13.77 -2.59 5.50
C HIS A 18 -14.16 -1.75 4.27
N GLU A 19 -15.42 -1.33 4.18
CA GLU A 19 -15.87 -0.39 3.14
C GLU A 19 -15.14 0.94 3.22
N ILE A 20 -15.01 1.53 4.43
CA ILE A 20 -14.24 2.77 4.64
C ILE A 20 -12.79 2.60 4.18
N TYR A 21 -12.16 1.46 4.49
CA TYR A 21 -10.81 1.16 4.05
C TYR A 21 -10.73 1.02 2.54
N GLY A 22 -11.75 0.42 1.91
CA GLY A 22 -11.91 0.37 0.46
C GLY A 22 -11.91 1.76 -0.15
N TYR A 23 -12.77 2.67 0.35
CA TYR A 23 -12.82 4.06 -0.13
C TYR A 23 -11.52 4.83 0.10
N TYR A 24 -10.84 4.58 1.21
CA TYR A 24 -9.57 5.25 1.53
C TYR A 24 -8.42 4.78 0.63
N LEU A 25 -8.42 3.49 0.27
CA LEU A 25 -7.36 2.87 -0.53
C LEU A 25 -7.60 2.98 -2.04
N PHE A 26 -8.83 3.25 -2.46
CA PHE A 26 -9.21 3.21 -3.87
C PHE A 26 -8.49 4.30 -4.68
N GLU A 27 -7.74 3.84 -5.67
CA GLU A 27 -7.11 4.67 -6.70
C GLU A 27 -7.76 4.36 -8.04
N LYS A 28 -8.21 5.41 -8.73
CA LYS A 28 -8.94 5.27 -10.01
C LYS A 28 -8.16 4.48 -11.06
N ASP A 29 -6.86 4.75 -11.18
CA ASP A 29 -5.97 4.10 -12.15
C ASP A 29 -5.17 2.94 -11.52
N GLY A 30 -5.41 2.65 -10.24
CA GLY A 30 -4.71 1.63 -9.47
C GLY A 30 -3.28 2.02 -9.12
N TYR A 31 -2.45 1.00 -8.85
CA TYR A 31 -1.03 1.18 -8.55
C TYR A 31 -0.15 0.77 -9.74
N LEU A 32 0.84 1.58 -10.03
CA LEU A 32 1.91 1.32 -11.00
C LEU A 32 3.19 0.98 -10.25
N TYR A 33 3.87 -0.09 -10.62
CA TYR A 33 5.20 -0.36 -10.10
C TYR A 33 6.26 0.44 -10.86
N ASP A 34 6.97 1.31 -10.16
CA ASP A 34 8.12 2.06 -10.67
C ASP A 34 9.40 1.22 -10.47
N TYR A 35 10.04 0.85 -11.58
CA TYR A 35 11.25 0.02 -11.56
C TYR A 35 12.51 0.78 -11.19
N ASP A 36 12.56 2.09 -11.43
CA ASP A 36 13.74 2.90 -11.11
C ASP A 36 13.83 3.14 -9.61
N LEU A 37 12.67 3.31 -8.96
CA LEU A 37 12.55 3.53 -7.52
C LEU A 37 12.33 2.23 -6.73
N GLY A 38 11.85 1.17 -7.39
CA GLY A 38 11.50 -0.10 -6.75
C GLY A 38 10.24 -0.01 -5.88
N GLU A 39 9.38 0.99 -6.12
CA GLU A 39 8.23 1.34 -5.30
C GLU A 39 6.91 1.25 -6.08
N LEU A 40 5.80 1.09 -5.38
CA LEU A 40 4.46 1.22 -5.97
C LEU A 40 4.01 2.68 -5.89
N TRP A 41 3.46 3.19 -6.98
CA TRP A 41 3.00 4.55 -7.14
C TRP A 41 1.52 4.58 -7.51
N ALA A 42 0.80 5.52 -6.95
CA ALA A 42 -0.60 5.84 -7.23
C ALA A 42 -0.64 7.24 -7.84
N ASP A 43 -0.98 7.36 -9.13
CA ASP A 43 -1.15 8.66 -9.81
C ASP A 43 -0.01 9.67 -9.51
N GLY A 44 1.24 9.22 -9.71
CA GLY A 44 2.42 10.07 -9.50
C GLY A 44 2.73 10.42 -8.02
N ARG A 45 2.15 9.69 -7.06
CA ARG A 45 2.41 9.82 -5.62
C ARG A 45 2.54 8.46 -4.95
N ASN A 46 3.04 8.45 -3.71
CA ASN A 46 3.03 7.23 -2.90
C ASN A 46 1.58 6.83 -2.53
N PRO A 47 1.26 5.52 -2.54
CA PRO A 47 -0.04 5.01 -2.14
C PRO A 47 -0.43 5.49 -0.74
N HIS A 48 -1.69 5.88 -0.58
CA HIS A 48 -2.25 6.29 0.71
C HIS A 48 -2.38 5.08 1.66
N ILE A 49 -1.27 4.71 2.32
CA ILE A 49 -1.20 3.65 3.33
C ILE A 49 -1.00 4.18 4.75
N ASP A 50 -1.08 5.50 4.95
CA ASP A 50 -0.83 6.17 6.23
C ASP A 50 -1.73 5.65 7.35
N LEU A 51 -2.99 5.32 7.01
CA LEU A 51 -3.96 4.81 7.97
C LEU A 51 -3.48 3.51 8.63
N MET A 52 -2.74 2.67 7.89
CA MET A 52 -2.13 1.43 8.39
C MET A 52 -1.16 1.69 9.55
N TYR A 53 -0.46 2.83 9.54
CA TYR A 53 0.56 3.17 10.54
C TYR A 53 -0.01 3.83 11.81
N THR A 54 -1.31 4.13 11.84
CA THR A 54 -1.93 4.82 12.99
C THR A 54 -2.09 3.93 14.22
N CYS A 55 -2.51 2.67 14.05
CA CYS A 55 -2.62 1.72 15.16
C CYS A 55 -2.57 0.24 14.72
N LYS A 56 -2.23 -0.65 15.67
CA LYS A 56 -2.08 -2.09 15.43
C LYS A 56 -3.37 -2.76 14.95
N ALA A 57 -4.52 -2.35 15.48
CA ALA A 57 -5.81 -2.91 15.07
C ALA A 57 -6.09 -2.62 13.58
N ILE A 58 -5.88 -1.37 13.13
CA ILE A 58 -6.03 -1.00 11.72
C ILE A 58 -4.98 -1.73 10.87
N ALA A 59 -3.71 -1.78 11.29
CA ALA A 59 -2.67 -2.49 10.56
C ALA A 59 -3.02 -3.96 10.27
N ASN A 60 -3.63 -4.63 11.24
CA ASN A 60 -4.08 -6.02 11.08
C ASN A 60 -5.27 -6.13 10.12
N GLU A 61 -6.22 -5.20 10.17
CA GLU A 61 -7.37 -5.19 9.25
C GLU A 61 -6.96 -4.80 7.82
N PHE A 62 -5.99 -3.89 7.66
CA PHE A 62 -5.44 -3.41 6.37
C PHE A 62 -4.61 -4.44 5.60
N LYS A 63 -4.24 -5.56 6.24
CA LYS A 63 -3.28 -6.49 5.65
C LYS A 63 -3.78 -7.07 4.32
N GLY A 64 -3.10 -6.73 3.23
CA GLY A 64 -3.41 -7.19 1.88
C GLY A 64 -4.61 -6.50 1.22
N LEU A 65 -5.28 -5.57 1.91
CA LEU A 65 -6.39 -4.77 1.37
C LEU A 65 -5.97 -3.88 0.20
N PRO A 66 -4.85 -3.10 0.28
CA PRO A 66 -4.46 -2.21 -0.81
C PRO A 66 -4.32 -2.91 -2.16
N PHE A 67 -3.80 -4.14 -2.15
CA PHE A 67 -3.57 -4.97 -3.34
C PHE A 67 -4.83 -5.68 -3.85
N ARG A 68 -5.87 -5.79 -3.02
CA ARG A 68 -7.16 -6.39 -3.41
C ARG A 68 -8.12 -5.35 -3.97
N THR A 69 -8.07 -4.15 -3.42
CA THR A 69 -8.94 -3.03 -3.81
C THR A 69 -8.49 -2.42 -5.14
N ASN A 70 -7.19 -2.38 -5.41
CA ASN A 70 -6.63 -1.70 -6.57
C ASN A 70 -6.08 -2.64 -7.62
N LYS A 71 -6.19 -2.22 -8.88
CA LYS A 71 -5.48 -2.86 -9.99
C LYS A 71 -3.98 -2.62 -9.83
N LEU A 72 -3.19 -3.68 -9.97
CA LEU A 72 -1.73 -3.59 -10.00
C LEU A 72 -1.26 -3.66 -11.46
N THR A 73 -0.48 -2.66 -11.88
CA THR A 73 0.11 -2.60 -13.20
C THR A 73 1.62 -2.70 -13.08
N PHE A 74 2.19 -3.71 -13.73
CA PHE A 74 3.63 -3.90 -13.88
C PHE A 74 3.97 -3.60 -15.33
N THR A 75 4.85 -2.63 -15.55
CA THR A 75 5.42 -2.33 -16.87
C THR A 75 6.73 -3.08 -17.04
N THR A 76 7.20 -3.31 -18.27
CA THR A 76 8.52 -3.90 -18.47
C THR A 76 9.57 -2.80 -18.32
N GLY A 77 10.24 -2.74 -17.17
CA GLY A 77 11.39 -1.86 -16.94
C GLY A 77 12.72 -2.63 -17.03
N TYR A 78 13.78 -1.94 -17.48
CA TYR A 78 15.16 -2.43 -17.34
C TYR A 78 15.69 -1.93 -16.00
N TYR A 79 15.89 -2.84 -15.04
CA TYR A 79 16.81 -2.53 -13.93
C TYR A 79 18.22 -2.52 -14.54
N GLU A 80 18.88 -1.36 -14.61
CA GLU A 80 20.34 -1.33 -14.70
C GLU A 80 20.86 -1.98 -13.41
N ARG A 81 21.01 -3.31 -13.46
CA ARG A 81 21.84 -4.02 -12.49
C ARG A 81 23.22 -3.40 -12.67
N ASN A 82 23.59 -2.51 -11.75
CA ASN A 82 24.91 -1.92 -11.66
C ASN A 82 25.92 -2.95 -12.15
N GLN A 83 26.58 -2.63 -13.27
CA GLN A 83 27.70 -3.36 -13.82
C GLN A 83 28.76 -3.36 -12.70
N GLY A 84 28.71 -4.40 -11.86
CA GLY A 84 29.87 -4.81 -11.10
C GLY A 84 30.88 -5.22 -12.14
N GLU A 85 31.78 -4.29 -12.45
CA GLU A 85 33.19 -4.49 -12.76
C GLU A 85 33.57 -5.97 -12.64
N PHE A 86 33.37 -6.72 -13.73
CA PHE A 86 34.03 -7.99 -13.90
C PHE A 86 35.46 -7.63 -14.30
N ASP A 87 36.26 -7.37 -13.28
CA ASP A 87 37.69 -7.23 -13.42
C ASP A 87 38.21 -8.49 -14.12
N HIS A 88 38.90 -8.26 -15.23
CA HIS A 88 39.49 -9.28 -16.07
C HIS A 88 40.47 -10.15 -15.25
N ILE A 89 40.24 -11.47 -15.20
CA ILE A 89 41.26 -12.48 -14.95
C ILE A 89 41.24 -13.48 -16.10
#